data_AF-A0A2M7S4S5-F1
#
_entry.id   AF-A0A2M7S4S5-F1
#
_cell.length_a   1.000
_cell.length_b   1.000
_cell.length_c   1.000
_cell.angle_alpha   90.00
_cell.angle_beta   90.00
_cell.angle_gamma   90.00
#
_symmetry.space_group_name_H-M   'P 1'
#
loop_
_entity.id
_entity.type
_entity.pdbx_description
1 polymer ?
#
loop_
_entity_poly.entity_id
_entity_poly.type
_entity_poly.pdbx_seq_one_letter_code
_entity_poly.pdbx_strand_id
1 'polypeptide(L)'
;MRCWKKLRAGGFKSLNKSAEFYGPGLTLGSGEITLLELANGYRSFALNGVYSEYRSILGMKGLQGEEVQYFSDTGTRVVFSPQIAWVVTDMISDQGARIPAFGEGGPLSFPFPCACKTGTSKDYRDNWTVGFTPRYTIGVWVGNFNGEPMYSVSGVTGAAPLFHEIMIFLERNKPALAFCEPAGIVHGRICPLSGLIPGPNCPYSMDEVFFDGTQPGSTCDFHRTYRIDARNELLAGENCPEEYAEMRLYEVMPPEFKSWAKKEGYTFPPTTLSLLGPDTVAKESCFKGSKYQPENLSIAFPVDESVFKIDPILRREYQAIKFTATVPEKFSQVVWKVDGETIATVGEPYAAWWNLTPGRHKIEAVGIAGRNKPAHSSVRIIVLN
;
A
#
# COMPACT_ATOMS: atom_id res chain seq x y z
N MET A 1 -8.43 -17.21 4.38
CA MET A 1 -9.02 -17.86 5.59
C MET A 1 -8.86 -17.06 6.89
N ARG A 2 -7.66 -16.58 7.29
CA ARG A 2 -7.46 -15.89 8.58
C ARG A 2 -8.26 -14.57 8.73
N CYS A 3 -8.25 -13.71 7.72
CA CYS A 3 -9.02 -12.45 7.70
C CYS A 3 -10.52 -12.69 7.94
N TRP A 4 -11.13 -13.59 7.15
CA TRP A 4 -12.54 -13.97 7.30
C TRP A 4 -12.88 -14.46 8.72
N LYS A 5 -12.05 -15.33 9.32
CA LYS A 5 -12.25 -15.80 10.70
C LYS A 5 -12.23 -14.64 11.70
N LYS A 6 -11.37 -13.64 11.46
CA LYS A 6 -11.27 -12.44 12.30
C LYS A 6 -12.49 -11.53 12.16
N LEU A 7 -13.02 -11.35 10.95
CA LEU A 7 -14.28 -10.64 10.72
C LEU A 7 -15.47 -11.35 11.37
N ARG A 8 -15.58 -12.68 11.25
CA ARG A 8 -16.58 -13.45 12.01
C ARG A 8 -16.39 -13.28 13.52
N ALA A 9 -15.14 -13.16 13.97
CA ALA A 9 -14.82 -12.83 15.35
C ALA A 9 -15.14 -11.36 15.74
N GLY A 10 -15.28 -10.46 14.79
CA GLY A 10 -15.73 -9.08 14.98
C GLY A 10 -17.25 -8.90 14.87
N GLY A 11 -18.03 -9.99 14.84
CA GLY A 11 -19.49 -9.91 14.84
C GLY A 11 -20.14 -9.74 13.45
N PHE A 12 -19.37 -9.86 12.37
CA PHE A 12 -19.89 -9.76 11.00
C PHE A 12 -20.61 -11.05 10.59
N LYS A 13 -21.86 -11.19 11.03
CA LYS A 13 -22.74 -12.37 10.82
C LYS A 13 -23.26 -12.44 9.38
N SER A 14 -23.44 -11.30 8.72
CA SER A 14 -23.83 -11.20 7.30
C SER A 14 -22.84 -11.85 6.33
N LEU A 15 -21.57 -12.00 6.75
CA LEU A 15 -20.57 -12.78 6.00
C LEU A 15 -20.83 -14.29 6.15
N ASN A 16 -21.92 -14.78 5.57
CA ASN A 16 -22.47 -16.12 5.77
C ASN A 16 -21.95 -17.17 4.77
N LYS A 17 -21.13 -16.77 3.79
CA LYS A 17 -20.45 -17.69 2.87
C LYS A 17 -19.05 -18.05 3.36
N SER A 18 -18.43 -19.05 2.71
CA SER A 18 -17.09 -19.50 3.07
C SER A 18 -16.01 -18.47 2.71
N ALA A 19 -14.82 -18.63 3.27
CA ALA A 19 -13.69 -17.75 2.95
C ALA A 19 -13.28 -17.84 1.47
N GLU A 20 -13.50 -19.00 0.84
CA GLU A 20 -13.20 -19.28 -0.56
C GLU A 20 -14.17 -18.55 -1.50
N PHE A 21 -15.44 -18.42 -1.10
CA PHE A 21 -16.44 -17.66 -1.85
C PHE A 21 -16.07 -16.18 -1.93
N TYR A 22 -15.74 -15.55 -0.80
CA TYR A 22 -15.37 -14.13 -0.79
C TYR A 22 -13.98 -13.87 -1.40
N GLY A 23 -13.07 -14.84 -1.27
CA GLY A 23 -11.75 -14.78 -1.87
C GLY A 23 -10.93 -13.53 -1.46
N PRO A 24 -9.95 -13.14 -2.29
CA PRO A 24 -9.15 -11.93 -2.06
C PRO A 24 -9.98 -10.64 -2.08
N GLY A 25 -11.12 -10.60 -2.78
CA GLY A 25 -11.99 -9.41 -2.85
C GLY A 25 -12.48 -8.93 -1.49
N LEU A 26 -12.51 -9.80 -0.48
CA LEU A 26 -12.86 -9.43 0.88
C LEU A 26 -11.95 -8.32 1.45
N THR A 27 -10.68 -8.25 1.05
CA THR A 27 -9.76 -7.17 1.49
C THR A 27 -10.08 -5.83 0.85
N LEU A 28 -10.88 -5.82 -0.21
CA LEU A 28 -11.37 -4.62 -0.90
C LEU A 28 -12.83 -4.28 -0.53
N GLY A 29 -13.43 -5.01 0.41
CA GLY A 29 -14.80 -4.75 0.87
C GLY A 29 -15.90 -5.42 0.05
N SER A 30 -15.63 -6.50 -0.69
CA SER A 30 -16.64 -7.22 -1.49
C SER A 30 -17.64 -8.06 -0.68
N GLY A 31 -17.64 -7.95 0.65
CA GLY A 31 -18.53 -8.69 1.54
C GLY A 31 -19.67 -7.81 2.03
N GLU A 32 -20.91 -8.20 1.74
CA GLU A 32 -22.11 -7.48 2.18
C GLU A 32 -22.31 -7.61 3.69
N ILE A 33 -22.54 -6.46 4.34
CA ILE A 33 -22.70 -6.34 5.79
C ILE A 33 -23.71 -5.27 6.10
N THR A 34 -24.30 -5.33 7.30
CA THR A 34 -25.16 -4.24 7.79
C THR A 34 -24.31 -3.09 8.34
N LEU A 35 -24.85 -1.87 8.29
CA LEU A 35 -24.19 -0.70 8.89
C LEU A 35 -23.92 -0.91 10.39
N LEU A 36 -24.81 -1.62 11.08
CA LEU A 36 -24.69 -1.86 12.52
C LEU A 36 -23.57 -2.86 12.86
N GLU A 37 -23.37 -3.89 12.04
CA GLU A 37 -22.22 -4.78 12.15
C GLU A 37 -20.91 -4.02 11.93
N LEU A 38 -20.87 -3.14 10.92
CA LEU A 38 -19.70 -2.32 10.65
C LEU A 38 -19.39 -1.39 11.82
N ALA A 39 -20.37 -0.64 12.31
CA ALA A 39 -20.22 0.27 13.44
C ALA A 39 -19.78 -0.48 14.72
N ASN A 40 -20.38 -1.64 15.02
CA ASN A 40 -19.98 -2.42 16.19
C ASN A 40 -18.58 -3.07 16.03
N GLY A 41 -18.19 -3.41 14.80
CA GLY A 41 -16.82 -3.79 14.48
C GLY A 41 -15.82 -2.68 14.81
N TYR A 42 -16.09 -1.45 14.38
CA TYR A 42 -15.26 -0.28 14.71
C TYR A 42 -15.27 0.03 16.21
N ARG A 43 -16.40 -0.14 16.89
CA ARG A 43 -16.49 -0.02 18.36
C ARG A 43 -15.52 -0.96 19.07
N SER A 44 -15.20 -2.12 18.48
CA SER A 44 -14.22 -3.02 19.06
C SER A 44 -12.81 -2.42 19.09
N PHE A 45 -12.43 -1.60 18.11
CA PHE A 45 -11.17 -0.85 18.16
C PHE A 45 -11.20 0.21 19.26
N ALA A 46 -12.29 0.97 19.37
CA ALA A 46 -12.51 1.93 20.46
C ALA A 46 -12.45 1.28 21.86
N LEU A 47 -12.72 -0.03 21.95
CA LEU A 47 -12.67 -0.84 23.17
C LEU A 47 -11.42 -1.74 23.21
N ASN A 48 -10.28 -1.25 22.72
CA ASN A 48 -8.97 -1.92 22.82
C ASN A 48 -8.96 -3.35 22.25
N GLY A 49 -9.70 -3.57 21.16
CA GLY A 49 -9.78 -4.85 20.46
C GLY A 49 -10.83 -5.81 21.00
N VAL A 50 -11.65 -5.40 21.99
CA VAL A 50 -12.69 -6.23 22.60
C VAL A 50 -14.04 -6.00 21.91
N TYR A 51 -14.60 -7.07 21.37
CA TYR A 51 -15.95 -7.10 20.82
C TYR A 51 -16.97 -7.48 21.89
N SER A 52 -18.12 -6.81 21.87
CA SER A 52 -19.34 -7.23 22.55
C SER A 52 -20.53 -6.95 21.63
N GLU A 53 -21.63 -7.70 21.77
CA GLU A 53 -22.86 -7.37 21.05
C GLU A 53 -23.37 -5.99 21.46
N TYR A 54 -23.95 -5.25 20.51
CA TYR A 54 -24.62 -3.98 20.79
C TYR A 54 -25.94 -4.24 21.55
N ARG A 55 -26.41 -3.27 22.33
CA ARG A 55 -27.67 -3.35 23.07
C ARG A 55 -28.55 -2.15 22.70
N SER A 56 -29.76 -2.41 22.22
CA SER A 56 -30.78 -1.39 21.97
C SER A 56 -31.73 -1.20 23.15
N ILE A 57 -31.88 -2.23 23.97
CA ILE A 57 -32.63 -2.20 25.23
C ILE A 57 -31.59 -2.18 26.34
N LEU A 58 -31.76 -1.32 27.35
CA LEU A 58 -30.84 -1.20 28.50
C LEU A 58 -31.38 -1.86 29.77
N GLY A 59 -32.70 -2.00 29.86
CA GLY A 59 -33.39 -2.63 30.98
C GLY A 59 -34.89 -2.70 30.71
N MET A 60 -35.57 -3.59 31.42
CA MET A 60 -37.02 -3.70 31.43
C MET A 60 -37.49 -3.66 32.87
N LYS A 61 -38.56 -2.91 33.12
CA LYS A 61 -39.24 -2.90 34.41
C LYS A 61 -40.64 -3.48 34.23
N GLY A 62 -41.06 -4.34 35.15
CA GLY A 62 -42.42 -4.82 35.21
C GLY A 62 -43.39 -3.73 35.66
N LEU A 63 -44.68 -4.05 35.65
CA LEU A 63 -45.74 -3.10 36.01
C LEU A 63 -45.64 -2.63 37.46
N GLN A 64 -45.03 -3.44 38.33
CA GLN A 64 -44.82 -3.13 39.74
C GLN A 64 -43.42 -2.53 40.01
N GLY A 65 -42.65 -2.22 38.95
CA GLY A 65 -41.35 -1.55 39.03
C GLY A 65 -40.15 -2.49 39.27
N GLU A 66 -40.38 -3.79 39.34
CA GLU A 66 -39.35 -4.81 39.47
C GLU A 66 -38.49 -4.91 38.21
N GLU A 67 -37.19 -5.14 38.38
CA GLU A 67 -36.30 -5.35 37.23
C GLU A 67 -36.54 -6.73 36.62
N VAL A 68 -36.80 -6.75 35.32
CA VAL A 68 -36.94 -7.98 34.56
C VAL A 68 -35.58 -8.31 33.95
N GLN A 69 -35.01 -9.46 34.32
CA GLN A 69 -33.82 -9.96 33.65
C GLN A 69 -34.15 -10.34 32.21
N TYR A 70 -33.79 -9.45 31.29
CA TYR A 70 -34.01 -9.61 29.87
C TYR A 70 -32.74 -10.02 29.10
N PHE A 71 -31.55 -9.71 29.64
CA PHE A 71 -30.29 -9.98 28.94
C PHE A 71 -29.67 -11.29 29.39
N SER A 72 -29.41 -12.19 28.44
CA SER A 72 -28.34 -13.17 28.61
C SER A 72 -27.00 -12.45 28.44
N ASP A 73 -26.04 -12.72 29.32
CA ASP A 73 -24.68 -12.23 29.12
C ASP A 73 -24.10 -12.89 27.86
N THR A 74 -24.12 -12.17 26.75
CA THR A 74 -23.54 -12.66 25.49
C THR A 74 -22.01 -12.69 25.54
N GLY A 75 -21.43 -12.20 26.63
CA GLY A 75 -20.00 -12.18 26.89
C GLY A 75 -19.25 -11.17 26.02
N THR A 76 -17.97 -11.03 26.31
CA THR A 76 -17.02 -10.26 25.51
C THR A 76 -16.03 -11.19 24.83
N ARG A 77 -15.53 -10.79 23.67
CA ARG A 77 -14.49 -11.52 22.94
C ARG A 77 -13.34 -10.62 22.56
N VAL A 78 -12.12 -11.01 22.90
CA VAL A 78 -10.90 -10.36 22.40
C VAL A 78 -10.71 -10.71 20.92
N VAL A 79 -10.86 -9.72 20.05
CA VAL A 79 -10.63 -9.86 18.61
C VAL A 79 -9.19 -9.48 18.30
N PHE A 80 -8.74 -8.34 18.79
CA PHE A 80 -7.38 -7.85 18.63
C PHE A 80 -6.75 -7.62 20.00
N SER A 81 -5.42 -7.67 20.08
CA SER A 81 -4.74 -7.18 21.28
C SER A 81 -4.93 -5.66 21.39
N PRO A 82 -4.80 -5.09 22.60
CA PRO A 82 -4.85 -3.64 22.77
C PRO A 82 -3.85 -2.90 21.88
N GLN A 83 -2.65 -3.44 21.71
CA GLN A 83 -1.60 -2.85 20.87
C GLN A 83 -2.04 -2.79 19.40
N ILE A 84 -2.60 -3.88 18.84
CA ILE A 84 -3.07 -3.89 17.46
C ILE A 84 -4.22 -2.89 17.28
N ALA A 85 -5.16 -2.87 18.23
CA ALA A 85 -6.28 -1.96 18.16
C ALA A 85 -5.83 -0.49 18.22
N TRP A 86 -4.87 -0.19 19.08
CA TRP A 86 -4.31 1.15 19.22
C TRP A 86 -3.51 1.57 17.98
N VAL A 87 -2.61 0.74 17.42
CA VAL A 87 -1.86 1.07 16.20
C VAL A 87 -2.81 1.32 15.01
N VAL A 88 -3.87 0.53 14.87
CA VAL A 88 -4.90 0.80 13.84
C VAL A 88 -5.61 2.12 14.12
N THR A 89 -5.93 2.40 15.38
CA THR A 89 -6.57 3.66 15.79
C THR A 89 -5.68 4.85 15.48
N ASP A 90 -4.39 4.78 15.81
CA ASP A 90 -3.37 5.79 15.54
C ASP A 90 -3.32 6.12 14.04
N MET A 91 -3.08 5.10 13.20
CA MET A 91 -3.08 5.24 11.74
C MET A 91 -4.34 5.91 11.19
N ILE A 92 -5.53 5.47 11.63
CA ILE A 92 -6.78 6.02 11.12
C ILE A 92 -7.22 7.27 11.87
N SER A 93 -6.46 7.76 12.86
CA SER A 93 -6.69 9.03 13.57
C SER A 93 -5.81 10.17 13.08
N ASP A 94 -4.72 9.85 12.37
CA ASP A 94 -3.79 10.83 11.80
C ASP A 94 -4.50 11.72 10.76
N GLN A 95 -4.58 13.01 11.08
CA GLN A 95 -5.14 14.03 10.20
C GLN A 95 -4.17 14.41 9.08
N GLY A 96 -2.86 14.48 9.35
CA GLY A 96 -1.83 14.80 8.38
C GLY A 96 -1.78 13.78 7.25
N ALA A 97 -1.86 12.48 7.59
CA ALA A 97 -1.89 11.39 6.62
C ALA A 97 -3.12 11.44 5.67
N ARG A 98 -4.21 12.10 6.08
CA ARG A 98 -5.44 12.25 5.27
C ARG A 98 -5.37 13.40 4.27
N ILE A 99 -4.59 14.44 4.55
CA ILE A 99 -4.56 15.69 3.76
C ILE A 99 -4.28 15.42 2.27
N PRO A 100 -3.30 14.60 1.87
CA PRO A 100 -3.02 14.39 0.44
C PRO A 100 -4.21 13.82 -0.34
N ALA A 101 -5.08 13.04 0.31
CA ALA A 101 -6.23 12.41 -0.33
C ALA A 101 -7.52 13.24 -0.25
N PHE A 102 -7.70 14.01 0.84
CA PHE A 102 -8.99 14.64 1.16
C PHE A 102 -8.93 16.16 1.32
N GLY A 103 -7.74 16.75 1.25
CA GLY A 103 -7.51 18.17 1.53
C GLY A 103 -7.49 18.49 3.02
N GLU A 104 -7.03 19.69 3.34
CA GLU A 104 -7.01 20.23 4.69
C GLU A 104 -8.35 20.90 5.04
N GLY A 105 -8.78 20.81 6.30
CA GLY A 105 -10.01 21.48 6.77
C GLY A 105 -11.34 20.91 6.25
N GLY A 106 -11.31 19.77 5.54
CA GLY A 106 -12.51 19.11 5.04
C GLY A 106 -13.34 18.36 6.10
N PRO A 107 -14.36 17.58 5.69
CA PRO A 107 -15.25 16.85 6.60
C PRO A 107 -14.56 15.85 7.54
N LEU A 108 -13.31 15.47 7.25
CA LEU A 108 -12.53 14.55 8.08
C LEU A 108 -11.54 15.27 9.02
N SER A 109 -11.60 16.60 9.10
CA SER A 109 -10.84 17.42 10.04
C SER A 109 -11.63 17.63 11.32
N PHE A 110 -11.05 17.38 12.49
CA PHE A 110 -11.74 17.49 13.78
C PHE A 110 -10.90 18.26 14.79
N PRO A 111 -11.50 19.09 15.66
CA PRO A 111 -10.77 19.79 16.72
C PRO A 111 -10.45 18.89 17.93
N PHE A 112 -10.66 17.58 17.81
CA PHE A 112 -10.43 16.55 18.82
C PHE A 112 -10.00 15.24 18.15
N PRO A 113 -9.35 14.32 18.89
CA PRO A 113 -8.97 13.01 18.35
C PRO A 113 -10.19 12.24 17.82
N CYS A 114 -10.15 11.89 16.54
CA CYS A 114 -11.20 11.16 15.86
C CYS A 114 -10.56 10.18 14.85
N ALA A 115 -10.73 8.89 15.13
CA ALA A 115 -10.31 7.79 14.28
C ALA A 115 -11.41 7.52 13.25
N CYS A 116 -11.14 7.61 11.95
CA CYS A 116 -12.18 7.40 10.95
C CYS A 116 -11.66 6.87 9.61
N LYS A 117 -12.55 6.23 8.87
CA LYS A 117 -12.26 5.70 7.54
C LYS A 117 -13.47 5.86 6.63
N THR A 118 -13.19 6.29 5.40
CA THR A 118 -14.15 6.36 4.30
C THR A 118 -14.23 5.03 3.52
N GLY A 119 -15.39 4.76 2.92
CA GLY A 119 -15.60 3.69 1.96
C GLY A 119 -16.41 4.19 0.77
N THR A 120 -16.07 3.74 -0.44
CA THR A 120 -16.83 4.01 -1.67
C THR A 120 -16.93 2.68 -2.41
N SER A 121 -18.14 2.18 -2.66
CA SER A 121 -18.30 0.96 -3.45
C SER A 121 -18.12 1.24 -4.94
N LYS A 122 -17.99 0.16 -5.73
CA LYS A 122 -17.86 0.26 -7.18
C LYS A 122 -19.06 1.00 -7.78
N ASP A 123 -18.81 1.80 -8.82
CA ASP A 123 -19.82 2.58 -9.53
C ASP A 123 -20.59 3.57 -8.61
N TYR A 124 -19.98 3.99 -7.49
CA TYR A 124 -20.53 5.01 -6.58
C TYR A 124 -21.92 4.67 -6.02
N ARG A 125 -22.21 3.38 -5.80
CA ARG A 125 -23.51 2.92 -5.28
C ARG A 125 -23.66 3.17 -3.78
N ASP A 126 -22.55 3.07 -3.04
CA ASP A 126 -22.52 3.20 -1.59
C ASP A 126 -21.37 4.08 -1.14
N ASN A 127 -21.70 5.04 -0.27
CA ASN A 127 -20.73 5.89 0.40
C ASN A 127 -20.81 5.64 1.90
N TRP A 128 -19.66 5.39 2.51
CA TRP A 128 -19.53 5.09 3.93
C TRP A 128 -18.55 6.04 4.60
N THR A 129 -18.83 6.41 5.83
CA THR A 129 -17.84 6.94 6.76
C THR A 129 -18.11 6.34 8.13
N VAL A 130 -17.13 5.64 8.68
CA VAL A 130 -17.23 5.01 9.99
C VAL A 130 -16.02 5.41 10.81
N GLY A 131 -16.24 5.70 12.08
CA GLY A 131 -15.19 6.16 12.96
C GLY A 131 -15.65 6.29 14.39
N PHE A 132 -14.72 6.68 15.25
CA PHE A 132 -14.94 6.77 16.68
C PHE A 132 -14.04 7.80 17.35
N THR A 133 -14.52 8.28 18.49
CA THR A 133 -13.75 8.93 19.55
C THR A 133 -13.66 7.96 20.74
N PRO A 134 -12.95 8.29 21.82
CA PRO A 134 -13.00 7.48 23.04
C PRO A 134 -14.41 7.35 23.66
N ARG A 135 -15.38 8.18 23.26
CA ARG A 135 -16.76 8.15 23.78
C ARG A 135 -17.78 7.54 22.83
N TYR A 136 -17.65 7.81 21.54
CA TYR A 136 -18.70 7.54 20.56
C TYR A 136 -18.14 6.77 19.37
N THR A 137 -18.94 5.84 18.84
CA THR A 137 -18.69 5.20 17.54
C THR A 137 -19.86 5.50 16.63
N ILE A 138 -19.58 6.05 15.45
CA ILE A 138 -20.59 6.46 14.48
C ILE A 138 -20.28 5.80 13.14
N GLY A 139 -21.32 5.27 12.51
CA GLY A 139 -21.27 4.81 11.13
C GLY A 139 -22.35 5.54 10.34
N VAL A 140 -21.97 6.08 9.17
CA VAL A 140 -22.87 6.73 8.22
C VAL A 140 -22.78 6.00 6.89
N TRP A 141 -23.95 5.69 6.33
CA TRP A 141 -24.10 5.22 4.96
C TRP A 141 -24.98 6.19 4.19
N VAL A 142 -24.61 6.44 2.94
CA VAL A 142 -25.40 7.21 1.96
C VAL A 142 -25.40 6.42 0.66
N GLY A 143 -26.58 6.20 0.10
CA GLY A 143 -26.78 5.47 -1.15
C GLY A 143 -28.26 5.48 -1.56
N ASN A 144 -28.53 5.07 -2.79
CA ASN A 144 -29.90 4.87 -3.24
C ASN A 144 -30.39 3.50 -2.72
N PHE A 145 -31.57 3.46 -2.08
CA PHE A 145 -32.11 2.20 -1.55
C PHE A 145 -32.38 1.12 -2.61
N ASN A 146 -32.55 1.53 -3.87
CA ASN A 146 -32.69 0.61 -5.00
C ASN A 146 -31.33 0.13 -5.57
N GLY A 147 -30.21 0.58 -4.99
CA GLY A 147 -28.86 0.23 -5.39
C GLY A 147 -28.35 0.94 -6.64
N GLU A 148 -29.11 1.87 -7.23
CA GLU A 148 -28.67 2.62 -8.41
C GLU A 148 -27.46 3.51 -8.08
N PRO A 149 -26.52 3.70 -9.03
CA PRO A 149 -25.39 4.62 -8.88
C PRO A 149 -25.80 6.05 -8.46
N MET A 150 -25.02 6.66 -7.57
CA MET A 150 -25.09 8.11 -7.34
C MET A 150 -24.17 8.86 -8.32
N TYR A 151 -24.48 10.12 -8.62
CA TYR A 151 -23.70 10.95 -9.54
C TYR A 151 -22.72 11.85 -8.79
N SER A 152 -21.42 11.71 -9.08
CA SER A 152 -20.36 12.57 -8.54
C SER A 152 -20.25 12.59 -7.00
N VAL A 153 -20.57 11.48 -6.33
CA VAL A 153 -20.49 11.37 -4.87
C VAL A 153 -19.53 10.23 -4.48
N SER A 154 -18.62 10.50 -3.55
CA SER A 154 -17.73 9.50 -2.94
C SER A 154 -17.93 9.46 -1.42
N GLY A 155 -17.23 8.57 -0.73
CA GLY A 155 -17.29 8.48 0.74
C GLY A 155 -17.07 9.83 1.45
N VAL A 156 -16.13 10.65 0.95
CA VAL A 156 -15.77 11.95 1.56
C VAL A 156 -16.76 13.07 1.22
N THR A 157 -17.49 12.98 0.10
CA THR A 157 -18.49 14.01 -0.27
C THR A 157 -19.92 13.61 0.08
N GLY A 158 -20.19 12.32 0.29
CA GLY A 158 -21.51 11.79 0.63
C GLY A 158 -21.70 11.56 2.13
N ALA A 159 -20.97 10.59 2.71
CA ALA A 159 -21.18 10.16 4.09
C ALA A 159 -20.38 10.98 5.11
N ALA A 160 -19.19 11.46 4.75
CA ALA A 160 -18.31 12.17 5.68
C ALA A 160 -18.88 13.50 6.23
N PRO A 161 -19.61 14.33 5.46
CA PRO A 161 -20.21 15.55 6.01
C PRO A 161 -21.22 15.28 7.14
N LEU A 162 -22.10 14.29 6.96
CA LEU A 162 -23.03 13.88 8.01
C LEU A 162 -22.30 13.30 9.22
N PHE A 163 -21.29 12.46 9.00
CA PHE A 163 -20.43 11.94 10.06
C PHE A 163 -19.76 13.08 10.86
N HIS A 164 -19.27 14.11 10.15
CA HIS A 164 -18.64 15.28 10.75
C HIS A 164 -19.60 16.02 11.68
N GLU A 165 -20.77 16.40 11.17
CA GLU A 165 -21.76 17.15 11.95
C GLU A 165 -22.21 16.39 13.20
N ILE A 166 -22.43 15.08 13.08
CA ILE A 166 -22.78 14.21 14.21
C ILE A 166 -21.66 14.22 15.26
N MET A 167 -20.39 14.03 14.85
CA MET A 167 -19.27 14.01 15.78
C MET A 167 -19.05 15.36 16.47
N ILE A 168 -19.10 16.46 15.72
CA ILE A 168 -19.01 17.81 16.30
C ILE A 168 -20.14 18.03 17.32
N PHE A 169 -21.37 17.64 16.97
CA PHE A 169 -22.51 17.76 17.87
C PHE A 169 -22.35 16.92 19.13
N LEU A 170 -21.86 15.68 19.02
CA LEU A 170 -21.69 14.77 20.14
C LEU A 170 -20.53 15.16 21.05
N GLU A 171 -19.44 15.73 20.53
CA GLU A 171 -18.29 16.14 21.34
C GLU A 171 -18.37 17.60 21.81
N ARG A 172 -19.37 18.38 21.37
CA ARG A 172 -19.54 19.77 21.82
C ARG A 172 -19.60 19.88 23.34
N ASN A 173 -18.91 20.88 23.87
CA ASN A 173 -18.83 21.19 25.30
C ASN A 173 -18.29 20.04 26.17
N LYS A 174 -17.52 19.10 25.60
CA LYS A 174 -16.81 18.05 26.33
C LYS A 174 -15.30 18.27 26.21
N PRO A 175 -14.52 17.92 27.25
CA PRO A 175 -13.07 17.91 27.12
C PRO A 175 -12.65 16.85 26.10
N ALA A 176 -11.71 17.18 25.22
CA ALA A 176 -11.13 16.22 24.30
C ALA A 176 -10.44 15.09 25.08
N LEU A 177 -10.64 13.84 24.65
CA LEU A 177 -9.96 12.67 25.19
C LEU A 177 -8.99 12.13 24.15
N ALA A 178 -7.80 11.75 24.60
CA ALA A 178 -6.82 11.05 23.77
C ALA A 178 -7.15 9.55 23.71
N PHE A 179 -6.65 8.88 22.66
CA PHE A 179 -6.60 7.42 22.62
C PHE A 179 -5.42 6.94 23.48
N CYS A 180 -5.71 6.24 24.57
CA CYS A 180 -4.67 5.81 25.51
C CYS A 180 -3.75 4.74 24.88
N GLU A 181 -2.46 5.04 24.80
CA GLU A 181 -1.43 4.11 24.33
C GLU A 181 -1.26 2.94 25.32
N PRO A 182 -1.36 1.67 24.86
CA PRO A 182 -1.14 0.51 25.71
C PRO A 182 0.35 0.22 25.89
N ALA A 183 0.70 -0.50 26.96
CA ALA A 183 2.08 -0.99 27.15
C ALA A 183 2.52 -1.92 26.00
N GLY A 184 3.83 -1.92 25.70
CA GLY A 184 4.42 -2.72 24.63
C GLY A 184 4.36 -2.07 23.24
N ILE A 185 3.94 -0.81 23.17
CA ILE A 185 4.22 0.09 22.05
C ILE A 185 5.58 0.75 22.29
N VAL A 186 6.35 0.87 21.22
CA VAL A 186 7.67 1.50 21.21
C VAL A 186 7.73 2.50 20.05
N HIS A 187 8.40 3.61 20.27
CA HIS A 187 8.56 4.67 19.28
C HIS A 187 9.94 4.59 18.66
N GLY A 188 10.03 4.76 17.36
CA GLY A 188 11.28 4.67 16.61
C GLY A 188 11.30 5.65 15.46
N ARG A 189 12.47 6.23 15.19
CA ARG A 189 12.65 7.13 14.07
C ARG A 189 12.97 6.34 12.81
N ILE A 190 12.26 6.62 11.73
CA ILE A 190 12.42 5.96 10.43
C ILE A 190 12.67 6.95 9.31
N CYS A 191 13.33 6.47 8.25
CA CYS A 191 13.37 7.12 6.96
C CYS A 191 12.02 6.90 6.25
N PRO A 192 11.25 7.95 5.94
CA PRO A 192 9.89 7.82 5.40
C PRO A 192 9.82 7.08 4.06
N LEU A 193 10.92 7.08 3.29
CA LEU A 193 10.99 6.39 2.01
C LEU A 193 11.27 4.89 2.15
N SER A 194 12.18 4.51 3.05
CA SER A 194 12.62 3.11 3.17
C SER A 194 11.94 2.33 4.30
N GLY A 195 11.35 3.03 5.28
CA GLY A 195 10.83 2.42 6.53
C GLY A 195 11.93 1.93 7.49
N LEU A 196 13.21 2.11 7.16
CA LEU A 196 14.36 1.69 7.96
C LEU A 196 14.87 2.81 8.88
N ILE A 197 15.77 2.50 9.81
CA ILE A 197 16.41 3.51 10.67
C ILE A 197 17.11 4.55 9.78
N PRO A 198 16.88 5.87 9.95
CA PRO A 198 17.49 6.87 9.08
C PRO A 198 19.02 6.84 9.21
N GLY A 199 19.71 6.83 8.07
CA GLY A 199 21.16 6.96 7.99
C GLY A 199 21.60 8.43 7.95
N PRO A 200 22.92 8.69 7.95
CA PRO A 200 23.47 10.05 7.93
C PRO A 200 23.11 10.84 6.66
N ASN A 201 22.78 10.14 5.58
CA ASN A 201 22.42 10.73 4.28
C ASN A 201 20.92 10.95 4.10
N CYS A 202 20.08 10.52 5.06
CA CYS A 202 18.64 10.70 4.96
C CYS A 202 18.28 12.17 5.15
N PRO A 203 17.65 12.82 4.15
CA PRO A 203 17.28 14.24 4.24
C PRO A 203 16.12 14.46 5.21
N TYR A 204 15.28 13.44 5.37
CA TYR A 204 14.09 13.47 6.22
C TYR A 204 14.03 12.22 7.10
N SER A 205 13.34 12.38 8.21
CA SER A 205 13.02 11.31 9.14
C SER A 205 11.71 11.63 9.85
N MET A 206 10.96 10.61 10.21
CA MET A 206 9.73 10.73 10.97
C MET A 206 9.71 9.72 12.11
N ASP A 207 8.99 10.06 13.17
CA ASP A 207 8.76 9.13 14.27
C ASP A 207 7.60 8.20 13.89
N GLU A 208 7.73 6.92 14.24
CA GLU A 208 6.73 5.89 14.01
C GLU A 208 6.58 4.98 15.22
N VAL A 209 5.45 4.28 15.26
CA VAL A 209 5.09 3.35 16.34
C VAL A 209 5.25 1.91 15.91
N PHE A 210 5.77 1.08 16.82
CA PHE A 210 6.01 -0.33 16.60
C PHE A 210 5.50 -1.17 17.77
N PHE A 211 5.30 -2.46 17.53
CA PHE A 211 5.29 -3.42 18.62
C PHE A 211 6.73 -3.62 19.11
N ASP A 212 6.89 -3.85 20.41
CA ASP A 212 8.20 -4.20 20.94
C ASP A 212 8.77 -5.45 20.23
N GLY A 213 10.00 -5.34 19.73
CA GLY A 213 10.67 -6.35 18.93
C GLY A 213 10.39 -6.32 17.43
N THR A 214 9.56 -5.38 16.92
CA THR A 214 9.29 -5.23 15.48
C THR A 214 9.87 -3.97 14.85
N GLN A 215 10.66 -3.20 15.61
CA GLN A 215 11.38 -2.04 15.10
C GLN A 215 12.35 -2.47 13.96
N PRO A 216 12.62 -1.59 12.98
CA PRO A 216 13.60 -1.90 11.93
C PRO A 216 14.98 -2.16 12.54
N GLY A 217 15.60 -3.28 12.18
CA GLY A 217 16.94 -3.65 12.66
C GLY A 217 18.10 -3.11 11.82
N SER A 218 17.80 -2.48 10.69
CA SER A 218 18.79 -2.01 9.70
C SER A 218 18.64 -0.52 9.44
N THR A 219 19.75 0.10 9.04
CA THR A 219 19.80 1.50 8.58
C THR A 219 19.40 1.60 7.12
N CYS A 220 18.76 2.72 6.77
CA CYS A 220 18.36 3.08 5.41
C CYS A 220 19.53 2.98 4.45
N ASP A 221 19.32 2.23 3.38
CA ASP A 221 20.26 2.05 2.28
C ASP A 221 19.76 2.68 0.97
N PHE A 222 18.62 3.37 0.99
CA PHE A 222 18.07 4.07 -0.16
C PHE A 222 18.76 5.42 -0.37
N HIS A 223 19.15 6.13 0.70
CA HIS A 223 19.79 7.43 0.59
C HIS A 223 21.31 7.29 0.56
N ARG A 224 21.92 7.47 -0.60
CA ARG A 224 23.36 7.31 -0.80
C ARG A 224 23.96 8.53 -1.45
N THR A 225 25.08 8.99 -0.92
CA THR A 225 25.86 10.06 -1.52
C THR A 225 26.93 9.49 -2.43
N TYR A 226 27.08 10.08 -3.61
CA TYR A 226 28.10 9.74 -4.60
C TYR A 226 28.93 10.98 -4.88
N ARG A 227 30.24 10.80 -5.08
CA ARG A 227 31.12 11.86 -5.53
C ARG A 227 30.99 12.00 -7.04
N ILE A 228 30.53 13.14 -7.52
CA ILE A 228 30.22 13.43 -8.92
C ILE A 228 31.19 14.48 -9.46
N ASP A 229 31.74 14.26 -10.64
CA ASP A 229 32.51 15.27 -11.36
C ASP A 229 31.53 16.22 -12.06
N ALA A 230 31.40 17.44 -11.53
CA ALA A 230 30.45 18.45 -12.00
C ALA A 230 30.70 18.90 -13.45
N ARG A 231 31.85 18.53 -14.04
CA ARG A 231 32.18 18.85 -15.45
C ARG A 231 31.47 17.93 -16.44
N ASN A 232 31.11 16.71 -16.04
CA ASN A 232 30.55 15.71 -16.95
C ASN A 232 29.45 14.80 -16.34
N GLU A 233 29.05 15.03 -15.09
CA GLU A 233 27.97 14.30 -14.42
C GLU A 233 28.26 12.79 -14.23
N LEU A 234 29.54 12.40 -14.23
CA LEU A 234 30.00 11.03 -13.96
C LEU A 234 30.54 10.89 -12.53
N LEU A 235 30.78 9.67 -12.06
CA LEU A 235 31.40 9.44 -10.76
C LEU A 235 32.82 10.03 -10.75
N ALA A 236 33.15 10.93 -9.82
CA ALA A 236 34.48 11.50 -9.70
C ALA A 236 35.49 10.43 -9.26
N GLY A 237 36.45 10.11 -10.13
CA GLY A 237 37.57 9.21 -9.83
C GLY A 237 38.53 9.80 -8.81
N GLU A 238 39.48 9.01 -8.31
CA GLU A 238 40.42 9.43 -7.24
C GLU A 238 41.22 10.69 -7.59
N ASN A 239 41.55 10.88 -8.86
CA ASN A 239 42.35 12.02 -9.35
C ASN A 239 41.51 13.26 -9.72
N CYS A 240 40.19 13.25 -9.47
CA CYS A 240 39.34 14.43 -9.70
C CYS A 240 39.69 15.52 -8.68
N PRO A 241 40.06 16.74 -9.12
CA PRO A 241 40.28 17.86 -8.21
C PRO A 241 39.03 18.17 -7.38
N GLU A 242 39.23 18.55 -6.12
CA GLU A 242 38.11 18.77 -5.18
C GLU A 242 37.20 19.93 -5.61
N GLU A 243 37.73 20.92 -6.34
CA GLU A 243 36.94 22.01 -6.93
C GLU A 243 35.88 21.55 -7.95
N TYR A 244 36.03 20.35 -8.51
CA TYR A 244 35.08 19.73 -9.45
C TYR A 244 34.33 18.53 -8.85
N ALA A 245 34.70 18.08 -7.66
CA ALA A 245 34.09 16.92 -7.01
C ALA A 245 32.93 17.37 -6.10
N GLU A 246 31.71 17.09 -6.52
CA GLU A 246 30.49 17.37 -5.76
C GLU A 246 29.98 16.11 -5.07
N MET A 247 29.70 16.17 -3.76
CA MET A 247 28.98 15.10 -3.09
C MET A 247 27.48 15.27 -3.33
N ARG A 248 26.89 14.37 -4.11
CA ARG A 248 25.47 14.42 -4.46
C ARG A 248 24.69 13.26 -3.88
N LEU A 249 23.55 13.56 -3.28
CA LEU A 249 22.62 12.58 -2.74
C LEU A 249 21.75 11.97 -3.85
N TYR A 250 21.60 10.65 -3.84
CA TYR A 250 20.69 9.91 -4.70
C TYR A 250 19.79 8.99 -3.87
N GLU A 251 18.55 8.83 -4.35
CA GLU A 251 17.58 7.87 -3.85
C GLU A 251 17.67 6.58 -4.66
N VAL A 252 18.46 5.63 -4.15
CA VAL A 252 18.76 4.34 -4.76
C VAL A 252 17.67 3.35 -4.40
N MET A 253 16.64 3.30 -5.24
CA MET A 253 15.54 2.35 -5.08
C MET A 253 16.00 0.90 -5.37
N PRO A 254 15.40 -0.10 -4.69
CA PRO A 254 15.58 -1.51 -5.02
C PRO A 254 15.30 -1.82 -6.51
N PRO A 255 15.96 -2.84 -7.10
CA PRO A 255 15.85 -3.15 -8.52
C PRO A 255 14.42 -3.29 -9.05
N GLU A 256 13.52 -3.85 -8.23
CA GLU A 256 12.10 -4.04 -8.53
C GLU A 256 11.35 -2.73 -8.77
N PHE A 257 11.80 -1.61 -8.19
CA PHE A 257 11.17 -0.29 -8.34
C PHE A 257 11.83 0.58 -9.41
N LYS A 258 12.96 0.17 -9.99
CA LYS A 258 13.75 0.99 -10.91
C LYS A 258 12.95 1.48 -12.13
N SER A 259 12.13 0.61 -12.72
CA SER A 259 11.29 0.94 -13.87
C SER A 259 10.21 1.98 -13.54
N TRP A 260 9.61 1.86 -12.35
CA TRP A 260 8.65 2.83 -11.85
C TRP A 260 9.32 4.16 -11.53
N ALA A 261 10.44 4.13 -10.79
CA ALA A 261 11.18 5.33 -10.40
C ALA A 261 11.66 6.13 -11.63
N LYS A 262 12.13 5.46 -12.69
CA LYS A 262 12.47 6.13 -13.96
C LYS A 262 11.25 6.84 -14.59
N LYS A 263 10.08 6.21 -14.54
CA LYS A 263 8.84 6.79 -15.08
C LYS A 263 8.39 8.02 -14.29
N GLU A 264 8.56 8.00 -12.97
CA GLU A 264 8.24 9.12 -12.08
C GLU A 264 9.34 10.20 -12.04
N GLY A 265 10.38 10.08 -12.88
CA GLY A 265 11.41 11.11 -13.04
C GLY A 265 12.54 11.06 -12.01
N TYR A 266 12.68 9.97 -11.25
CA TYR A 266 13.81 9.80 -10.34
C TYR A 266 15.13 9.74 -11.11
N THR A 267 16.13 10.45 -10.60
CA THR A 267 17.49 10.40 -11.13
C THR A 267 18.27 9.29 -10.43
N PHE A 268 19.08 8.57 -11.21
CA PHE A 268 19.90 7.48 -10.68
C PHE A 268 21.36 7.91 -10.67
N PRO A 269 22.17 7.41 -9.72
CA PRO A 269 23.58 7.70 -9.71
C PRO A 269 24.24 7.19 -11.00
N PRO A 270 25.19 7.94 -11.58
CA PRO A 270 25.95 7.45 -12.72
C PRO A 270 26.73 6.20 -12.32
N THR A 271 26.93 5.30 -13.27
CA THR A 271 27.69 4.05 -13.06
C THR A 271 29.08 4.09 -13.69
N THR A 272 29.42 5.19 -14.34
CA THR A 272 30.68 5.38 -15.07
C THR A 272 31.55 6.38 -14.31
N LEU A 273 32.85 6.09 -14.22
CA LEU A 273 33.85 6.99 -13.65
C LEU A 273 34.28 8.07 -14.65
N SER A 274 34.43 9.30 -14.18
CA SER A 274 35.09 10.39 -14.90
C SER A 274 36.58 10.07 -15.05
N LEU A 275 37.08 10.23 -16.26
CA LEU A 275 38.51 10.09 -16.59
C LEU A 275 39.21 11.46 -16.71
N LEU A 276 38.52 12.55 -16.32
CA LEU A 276 39.08 13.89 -16.36
C LEU A 276 40.09 14.07 -15.20
N GLY A 277 41.31 14.45 -15.55
CA GLY A 277 42.36 14.84 -14.60
C GLY A 277 42.28 16.33 -14.20
N PRO A 278 43.32 16.85 -13.53
CA PRO A 278 43.39 18.24 -13.08
C PRO A 278 43.36 19.27 -14.22
N ASP A 279 44.05 18.98 -15.33
CA ASP A 279 44.26 19.96 -16.41
C ASP A 279 43.37 19.71 -17.65
N THR A 280 42.46 18.73 -17.58
CA THR A 280 41.58 18.41 -18.72
C THR A 280 40.29 19.20 -18.64
N VAL A 281 40.21 20.27 -19.42
CA VAL A 281 38.93 20.90 -19.80
C VAL A 281 38.19 19.92 -20.73
N ALA A 282 36.92 19.67 -20.47
CA ALA A 282 36.09 18.73 -21.22
C ALA A 282 36.19 19.00 -22.74
N LYS A 283 36.98 18.19 -23.44
CA LYS A 283 36.87 18.04 -24.88
C LYS A 283 35.88 16.92 -25.13
N GLU A 284 34.78 17.24 -25.78
CA GLU A 284 33.88 16.27 -26.37
C GLU A 284 34.66 15.37 -27.34
N SER A 285 35.18 14.25 -26.86
CA SER A 285 35.67 13.20 -27.74
C SER A 285 35.54 11.81 -27.11
N CYS A 286 34.64 11.03 -27.73
CA CYS A 286 34.56 9.58 -27.73
C CYS A 286 34.39 8.88 -26.38
N PHE A 287 33.12 8.80 -25.96
CA PHE A 287 32.60 7.88 -24.95
C PHE A 287 32.93 6.40 -25.23
N LYS A 288 33.66 5.76 -24.31
CA LYS A 288 33.52 4.33 -23.99
C LYS A 288 33.68 4.12 -22.48
N GLY A 289 32.67 4.55 -21.72
CA GLY A 289 32.58 4.27 -20.29
C GLY A 289 32.20 2.81 -20.05
N SER A 290 32.97 2.11 -19.21
CA SER A 290 32.57 0.81 -18.69
C SER A 290 31.49 1.01 -17.63
N LYS A 291 30.27 0.59 -17.96
CA LYS A 291 29.11 0.64 -17.07
C LYS A 291 29.12 -0.55 -16.11
N TYR A 292 28.81 -0.32 -14.84
CA TYR A 292 28.37 -1.38 -13.95
C TYR A 292 26.97 -1.84 -14.36
N GLN A 293 26.81 -3.13 -14.67
CA GLN A 293 25.63 -3.73 -15.30
C GLN A 293 25.02 -4.79 -14.38
N PRO A 294 23.70 -5.03 -14.42
CA PRO A 294 23.18 -6.31 -13.97
C PRO A 294 23.85 -7.40 -14.81
N GLU A 295 24.49 -8.39 -14.17
CA GLU A 295 25.23 -9.41 -14.91
C GLU A 295 24.28 -10.26 -15.78
N ASN A 296 23.04 -10.42 -15.31
CA ASN A 296 22.06 -11.38 -15.80
C ASN A 296 20.72 -10.72 -16.17
N LEU A 297 20.11 -11.26 -17.22
CA LEU A 297 18.72 -11.00 -17.59
C LEU A 297 17.80 -11.70 -16.58
N SER A 298 16.80 -10.99 -16.04
CA SER A 298 15.77 -11.59 -15.19
C SER A 298 14.38 -11.05 -15.52
N ILE A 299 13.37 -11.90 -15.37
CA ILE A 299 11.95 -11.48 -15.47
C ILE A 299 11.58 -10.81 -14.15
N ALA A 300 11.18 -9.54 -14.21
CA ALA A 300 10.73 -8.77 -13.06
C ALA A 300 9.25 -9.01 -12.76
N PHE A 301 8.44 -9.21 -13.82
CA PHE A 301 7.04 -9.62 -13.69
C PHE A 301 6.62 -10.46 -14.91
N PRO A 302 5.86 -11.56 -14.73
CA PRO A 302 5.36 -12.07 -13.46
C PRO A 302 6.45 -12.74 -12.62
N VAL A 303 6.21 -12.86 -11.31
CA VAL A 303 7.09 -13.58 -10.39
C VAL A 303 6.88 -15.09 -10.59
N ASP A 304 7.92 -15.88 -10.40
CA ASP A 304 7.83 -17.33 -10.46
C ASP A 304 6.75 -17.88 -9.52
N GLU A 305 5.99 -18.86 -10.01
CA GLU A 305 4.83 -19.48 -9.35
C GLU A 305 3.63 -18.54 -9.09
N SER A 306 3.57 -17.39 -9.77
CA SER A 306 2.40 -16.50 -9.70
C SER A 306 1.12 -17.18 -10.18
N VAL A 307 0.00 -16.92 -9.50
CA VAL A 307 -1.33 -17.41 -9.87
C VAL A 307 -2.22 -16.25 -10.31
N PHE A 308 -2.72 -16.31 -11.53
CA PHE A 308 -3.68 -15.37 -12.10
C PHE A 308 -5.05 -16.03 -12.21
N LYS A 309 -6.11 -15.23 -12.23
CA LYS A 309 -7.48 -15.70 -12.43
C LYS A 309 -8.16 -14.84 -13.48
N ILE A 310 -8.82 -15.48 -14.43
CA ILE A 310 -9.68 -14.81 -15.40
C ILE A 310 -10.97 -14.38 -14.69
N ASP A 311 -11.33 -13.12 -14.88
CA ASP A 311 -12.60 -12.56 -14.43
C ASP A 311 -13.73 -13.04 -15.38
N PRO A 312 -14.78 -13.70 -14.88
CA PRO A 312 -15.86 -14.21 -15.71
C PRO A 312 -16.78 -13.12 -16.29
N ILE A 313 -16.68 -11.87 -15.81
CA ILE A 313 -17.52 -10.73 -16.22
C ILE A 313 -16.80 -9.89 -17.28
N LEU A 314 -15.48 -9.70 -17.17
CA LEU A 314 -14.72 -8.89 -18.12
C LEU A 314 -14.54 -9.62 -19.46
N ARG A 315 -14.62 -8.88 -20.58
CA ARG A 315 -14.36 -9.46 -21.90
C ARG A 315 -12.93 -9.97 -21.98
N ARG A 316 -12.76 -11.16 -22.58
CA ARG A 316 -11.47 -11.87 -22.69
C ARG A 316 -10.36 -11.03 -23.32
N GLU A 317 -10.70 -10.18 -24.29
CA GLU A 317 -9.75 -9.30 -24.99
C GLU A 317 -9.05 -8.27 -24.09
N TYR A 318 -9.63 -7.92 -22.94
CA TYR A 318 -9.05 -6.94 -21.99
C TYR A 318 -8.30 -7.59 -20.83
N GLN A 319 -8.28 -8.91 -20.75
CA GLN A 319 -7.68 -9.64 -19.63
C GLN A 319 -6.25 -10.07 -19.98
N ALA A 320 -5.33 -9.11 -19.90
CA ALA A 320 -3.92 -9.29 -20.23
C ALA A 320 -3.01 -8.95 -19.05
N ILE A 321 -1.83 -9.57 -19.01
CA ILE A 321 -0.77 -9.24 -18.07
C ILE A 321 0.43 -8.67 -18.81
N LYS A 322 1.12 -7.72 -18.18
CA LYS A 322 2.27 -7.03 -18.75
C LYS A 322 3.56 -7.66 -18.25
N PHE A 323 4.27 -8.34 -19.13
CA PHE A 323 5.60 -8.85 -18.82
C PHE A 323 6.60 -7.71 -18.74
N THR A 324 7.53 -7.81 -17.79
CA THR A 324 8.64 -6.86 -17.64
C THR A 324 9.91 -7.61 -17.25
N ALA A 325 11.05 -7.13 -17.71
CA ALA A 325 12.35 -7.74 -17.44
C ALA A 325 13.38 -6.68 -17.03
N THR A 326 14.30 -7.08 -16.16
CA THR A 326 15.55 -6.36 -15.91
C THR A 326 16.57 -6.83 -16.94
N VAL A 327 16.94 -5.95 -17.86
CA VAL A 327 17.76 -6.29 -19.03
C VAL A 327 19.13 -5.62 -18.94
N PRO A 328 20.24 -6.40 -18.97
CA PRO A 328 21.58 -5.86 -19.11
C PRO A 328 21.76 -5.11 -20.43
N GLU A 329 22.47 -3.97 -20.43
CA GLU A 329 22.63 -3.14 -21.63
C GLU A 329 23.31 -3.83 -22.82
N LYS A 330 24.03 -4.94 -22.58
CA LYS A 330 24.57 -5.76 -23.68
C LYS A 330 23.45 -6.25 -24.62
N PHE A 331 22.20 -6.31 -24.16
CA PHE A 331 21.04 -6.70 -24.95
C PHE A 331 20.23 -5.47 -25.39
N SER A 332 20.04 -5.32 -26.70
CA SER A 332 19.23 -4.25 -27.29
C SER A 332 17.75 -4.60 -27.35
N GLN A 333 17.42 -5.89 -27.33
CA GLN A 333 16.05 -6.40 -27.44
C GLN A 333 15.84 -7.62 -26.53
N VAL A 334 14.59 -7.82 -26.12
CA VAL A 334 14.11 -9.04 -25.47
C VAL A 334 13.06 -9.70 -26.37
N VAL A 335 13.24 -11.00 -26.59
CA VAL A 335 12.20 -11.86 -27.16
C VAL A 335 11.44 -12.50 -26.00
N TRP A 336 10.15 -12.19 -25.92
CA TRP A 336 9.24 -12.80 -24.98
C TRP A 336 8.62 -14.05 -25.61
N LYS A 337 8.63 -15.14 -24.86
CA LYS A 337 7.98 -16.39 -25.24
C LYS A 337 7.03 -16.88 -24.15
N VAL A 338 5.94 -17.52 -24.59
CA VAL A 338 5.03 -18.26 -23.72
C VAL A 338 4.90 -19.67 -24.29
N ASP A 339 5.22 -20.67 -23.48
CA ASP A 339 5.19 -22.09 -23.87
C ASP A 339 5.98 -22.41 -25.14
N GLY A 340 7.08 -21.68 -25.35
CA GLY A 340 7.96 -21.80 -26.51
C GLY A 340 7.54 -20.95 -27.73
N GLU A 341 6.32 -20.41 -27.75
CA GLU A 341 5.84 -19.52 -28.81
C GLU A 341 6.29 -18.08 -28.57
N THR A 342 6.78 -17.41 -29.62
CA THR A 342 7.22 -16.01 -29.51
C THR A 342 6.04 -15.06 -29.56
N ILE A 343 5.84 -14.30 -28.49
CA ILE A 343 4.73 -13.35 -28.40
C ILE A 343 5.12 -11.93 -28.83
N ALA A 344 6.38 -11.53 -28.61
CA ALA A 344 6.85 -10.19 -28.93
C ALA A 344 8.38 -10.12 -28.94
N THR A 345 8.93 -9.23 -29.76
CA THR A 345 10.33 -8.80 -29.70
C THR A 345 10.34 -7.30 -29.44
N VAL A 346 10.87 -6.88 -28.30
CA VAL A 346 10.74 -5.49 -27.82
C VAL A 346 12.10 -4.93 -27.39
N GLY A 347 12.35 -3.66 -27.73
CA GLY A 347 13.41 -2.86 -27.12
C GLY A 347 12.97 -2.26 -25.79
N GLU A 348 13.71 -1.30 -25.25
CA GLU A 348 13.32 -0.57 -24.03
C GLU A 348 11.88 -0.01 -24.15
N PRO A 349 10.98 -0.20 -23.16
CA PRO A 349 11.19 -0.63 -21.77
C PRO A 349 11.15 -2.17 -21.54
N TYR A 350 11.38 -2.97 -22.57
CA TYR A 350 11.45 -4.43 -22.54
C TYR A 350 10.18 -5.11 -22.05
N ALA A 351 9.04 -4.49 -22.31
CA ALA A 351 7.74 -4.95 -21.83
C ALA A 351 6.85 -5.43 -22.98
N ALA A 352 6.06 -6.47 -22.72
CA ALA A 352 5.08 -7.00 -23.67
C ALA A 352 3.77 -7.35 -22.94
N TRP A 353 2.65 -7.18 -23.62
CA TRP A 353 1.34 -7.61 -23.11
C TRP A 353 1.02 -9.01 -23.63
N TRP A 354 0.48 -9.85 -22.76
CA TRP A 354 0.02 -11.18 -23.11
C TRP A 354 -1.38 -11.42 -22.55
N ASN A 355 -2.30 -11.84 -23.41
CA ASN A 355 -3.68 -12.17 -23.02
C ASN A 355 -3.71 -13.48 -22.24
N LEU A 356 -4.40 -13.48 -21.11
CA LEU A 356 -4.48 -14.64 -20.22
C LEU A 356 -5.21 -15.80 -20.88
N THR A 357 -4.51 -16.93 -21.05
CA THR A 357 -5.11 -18.22 -21.39
C THR A 357 -5.12 -19.12 -20.15
N PRO A 358 -6.17 -19.92 -19.91
CA PRO A 358 -6.21 -20.83 -18.77
C PRO A 358 -5.18 -21.95 -18.90
N GLY A 359 -4.49 -22.27 -17.81
CA GLY A 359 -3.50 -23.35 -17.81
C GLY A 359 -2.25 -23.03 -17.00
N ARG A 360 -1.27 -23.93 -17.09
CA ARG A 360 0.08 -23.69 -16.58
C ARG A 360 0.94 -23.21 -17.74
N HIS A 361 1.63 -22.09 -17.56
CA HIS A 361 2.42 -21.47 -18.61
C HIS A 361 3.85 -21.27 -18.16
N LYS A 362 4.79 -21.48 -19.09
CA LYS A 362 6.20 -21.10 -18.93
C LYS A 362 6.45 -19.82 -19.72
N ILE A 363 6.83 -18.76 -19.03
CA ILE A 363 7.19 -17.48 -19.64
C ILE A 363 8.71 -17.39 -19.71
N GLU A 364 9.24 -17.03 -20.87
CA GLU A 364 10.68 -16.91 -21.11
C GLU A 364 11.02 -15.54 -21.69
N ALA A 365 12.09 -14.94 -21.17
CA ALA A 365 12.72 -13.76 -21.72
C ALA A 365 14.09 -14.16 -22.30
N VAL A 366 14.32 -13.86 -23.57
CA VAL A 366 15.59 -14.12 -24.26
C VAL A 366 16.21 -12.79 -24.68
N GLY A 367 17.37 -12.45 -24.12
CA GLY A 367 18.10 -11.23 -24.47
C GLY A 367 18.85 -11.41 -25.79
N ILE A 368 18.63 -10.50 -26.74
CA ILE A 368 19.36 -10.46 -28.02
C ILE A 368 20.45 -9.39 -27.96
N ALA A 369 21.68 -9.81 -28.24
CA ALA A 369 22.87 -8.98 -28.28
C ALA A 369 23.73 -9.35 -29.49
N GLY A 370 23.65 -8.62 -30.60
CA GLY A 370 24.57 -8.72 -31.75
C GLY A 370 25.29 -10.08 -31.93
N ARG A 371 26.62 -10.12 -31.69
CA ARG A 371 27.48 -11.32 -31.78
C ARG A 371 27.64 -12.12 -30.47
N ASN A 372 26.94 -11.76 -29.40
CA ASN A 372 27.08 -12.40 -28.09
C ASN A 372 26.07 -13.55 -27.91
N LYS A 373 26.39 -14.51 -27.02
CA LYS A 373 25.47 -15.58 -26.65
C LYS A 373 24.20 -14.99 -26.00
N PRO A 374 22.99 -15.47 -26.36
CA PRO A 374 21.76 -15.02 -25.73
C PRO A 374 21.73 -15.39 -24.25
N ALA A 375 21.16 -14.50 -23.42
CA ALA A 375 20.83 -14.82 -22.03
C ALA A 375 19.36 -15.21 -21.93
N HIS A 376 19.05 -16.09 -20.98
CA HIS A 376 17.73 -16.65 -20.80
C HIS A 376 17.28 -16.48 -19.35
N SER A 377 16.02 -16.09 -19.16
CA SER A 377 15.31 -16.14 -17.88
C SER A 377 13.96 -16.78 -18.12
N SER A 378 13.47 -17.58 -17.17
CA SER A 378 12.15 -18.19 -17.27
C SER A 378 11.45 -18.24 -15.92
N VAL A 379 10.13 -18.08 -15.94
CA VAL A 379 9.25 -18.22 -14.79
C VAL A 379 8.04 -19.09 -15.17
N ARG A 380 7.41 -19.72 -14.19
CA ARG A 380 6.19 -20.51 -14.33
C ARG A 380 5.03 -19.76 -13.69
N ILE A 381 3.87 -19.82 -14.32
CA ILE A 381 2.64 -19.24 -13.77
C ILE A 381 1.47 -20.20 -13.93
N ILE A 382 0.42 -19.98 -13.15
CA ILE A 382 -0.85 -20.69 -13.26
C ILE A 382 -1.95 -19.67 -13.54
N VAL A 383 -2.77 -19.92 -14.56
CA VAL A 383 -3.94 -19.11 -14.89
C VAL A 383 -5.20 -19.94 -14.66
N LEU A 384 -6.01 -19.53 -13.70
CA LEU A 384 -7.28 -20.14 -13.34
C LEU A 384 -8.43 -19.52 -14.15
N ASN A 385 -9.48 -20.31 -14.39
CA ASN A 385 -10.74 -19.83 -14.96
C ASN A 385 -11.57 -18.99 -13.97
#